data_AF-A0A9D6ZDI3-F1
#
_entry.id   AF-A0A9D6ZDI3-F1
#
_cell.length_a   1.000
_cell.length_b   1.000
_cell.length_c   1.000
_cell.angle_alpha   90.00
_cell.angle_beta   90.00
_cell.angle_gamma   90.00
#
_symmetry.space_group_name_H-M   'P 1'
#
loop_
_entity.id
_entity.type
_entity.pdbx_description
1 polymer ?
#
loop_
_entity_poly.entity_id
_entity_poly.type
_entity_poly.pdbx_seq_one_letter_code
_entity_poly.pdbx_strand_id
1 'polypeptide(L)' 'MYKVYDVLYPPSGSMRIAPQEGHLALSPPDLPHEVAENRSAVARLPIGMNIGPA' A
#
# COMPACT_ATOMS: atom_id res chain seq x y z
N MET A 1 12.37 9.74 2.15
CA MET A 1 11.52 9.77 0.95
C MET A 1 10.27 8.96 1.28
N TYR A 2 9.15 9.62 1.57
CA TYR A 2 7.96 8.95 2.09
C TYR A 2 7.12 8.42 0.92
N LYS A 3 6.60 7.20 1.02
CA LYS A 3 5.88 6.50 -0.06
C LYS A 3 4.35 6.60 0.17
N VAL A 4 3.51 6.74 -0.87
CA VAL A 4 2.18 7.41 -0.80
C VAL A 4 1.01 6.74 -1.47
N TYR A 5 1.20 5.68 -2.22
CA TYR A 5 0.09 4.82 -2.59
C TYR A 5 0.65 3.44 -2.85
N ASP A 6 -0.13 2.44 -2.47
CA ASP A 6 0.18 1.06 -2.77
C ASP A 6 -0.39 0.77 -4.17
N VAL A 7 0.46 0.27 -5.05
CA VAL A 7 0.07 -0.19 -6.38
C VAL A 7 0.09 -1.71 -6.30
N LEU A 8 -1.09 -2.31 -6.36
CA LEU A 8 -1.24 -3.76 -6.36
C LEU A 8 -1.26 -4.27 -7.80
N TYR A 9 -0.68 -5.45 -8.05
CA TYR A 9 -0.64 -6.09 -9.37
C TYR A 9 -1.40 -7.43 -9.38
N PRO A 10 -2.74 -7.45 -9.25
CA PRO A 10 -3.52 -8.66 -9.45
C PRO A 10 -3.54 -9.09 -10.93
N PRO A 11 -3.95 -10.33 -11.24
CA PRO A 11 -4.02 -10.83 -12.62
C PRO A 11 -4.92 -10.01 -13.56
N SER A 12 -5.91 -9.28 -13.00
CA SER A 12 -6.82 -8.40 -13.74
C SER A 12 -6.19 -7.07 -14.19
N GLY A 13 -4.92 -6.84 -13.87
CA GLY A 13 -4.20 -5.58 -14.14
C GLY A 13 -3.90 -4.80 -12.87
N SER A 14 -3.20 -3.67 -13.00
CA SER A 14 -2.76 -2.88 -11.85
C SER A 14 -3.90 -2.09 -11.19
N MET A 15 -3.91 -2.03 -9.86
CA MET A 15 -4.86 -1.26 -9.06
C MET A 15 -4.11 -0.32 -8.12
N ARG A 16 -4.54 0.95 -8.04
CA ARG A 16 -3.97 1.94 -7.11
C ARG A 16 -4.86 2.07 -5.89
N ILE A 17 -4.27 1.90 -4.70
CA ILE A 17 -4.93 2.17 -3.43
C ILE A 17 -4.46 3.54 -2.94
N ALA A 18 -5.40 4.49 -2.92
CA ALA A 18 -5.18 5.79 -2.32
C ALA A 18 -5.27 5.64 -0.78
N PRO A 19 -4.21 5.96 -0.03
CA PRO A 19 -4.27 5.88 1.42
C PRO A 19 -5.16 6.99 1.97
N GLN A 20 -6.07 6.58 2.84
CA GLN A 20 -6.96 7.46 3.59
C GLN A 20 -6.78 7.16 5.07
N GLU A 21 -6.83 8.21 5.88
CA GLU A 21 -6.72 8.09 7.33
C GLU A 21 -7.86 7.22 7.88
N GLY A 22 -7.55 6.34 8.83
CA GLY A 22 -8.51 5.40 9.39
C GLY A 22 -8.84 4.18 8.53
N HIS A 23 -8.28 4.06 7.32
CA HIS A 23 -8.46 2.87 6.48
C HIS A 23 -7.32 1.85 6.63
N LEU A 24 -7.70 0.58 6.61
CA LEU A 24 -6.80 -0.57 6.59
C LEU A 24 -6.87 -1.23 5.21
N ALA A 25 -5.71 -1.40 4.57
CA ALA A 25 -5.58 -2.20 3.35
C ALA A 25 -5.07 -3.60 3.71
N LEU A 26 -5.73 -4.63 3.16
CA LEU A 26 -5.34 -6.03 3.33
C LEU A 26 -5.01 -6.62 1.97
N SER A 27 -3.84 -7.25 1.86
CA SER A 27 -3.39 -7.96 0.66
C SER A 27 -2.90 -9.36 1.02
N PRO A 28 -3.10 -10.36 0.14
CA PRO A 28 -2.41 -11.63 0.26
C PRO A 28 -0.88 -11.45 0.23
N PRO A 29 -0.11 -12.31 0.93
CA PRO A 29 1.34 -12.17 1.04
C PRO A 29 2.08 -12.31 -0.30
N ASP A 30 1.46 -12.99 -1.26
CA ASP A 30 1.97 -13.27 -2.59
C ASP A 30 1.50 -12.26 -3.65
N LEU A 31 0.63 -11.30 -3.29
CA LEU A 31 0.20 -10.26 -4.20
C LEU A 31 1.33 -9.24 -4.42
N PRO A 32 1.90 -9.15 -5.64
CA PRO A 32 2.96 -8.20 -5.90
C PRO A 32 2.41 -6.78 -5.75
N HIS A 33 3.20 -5.93 -5.11
CA HIS A 33 2.84 -4.54 -4.93
C HIS A 33 4.09 -3.65 -4.82
N GLU A 34 3.92 -2.38 -5.16
CA GLU A 34 4.95 -1.37 -4.95
C GLU A 34 4.36 -0.13 -4.31
N VAL A 35 5.18 0.56 -3.52
CA VAL A 35 4.77 1.83 -2.95
C VAL A 35 5.43 2.96 -3.72
N ALA A 36 4.62 3.88 -4.21
CA ALA A 36 5.06 4.98 -5.05
C ALA A 36 5.43 6.25 -4.25
N GLU A 37 6.09 7.21 -4.88
CA GLU A 37 6.60 8.44 -4.24
C GLU A 37 5.48 9.41 -3.77
N ASN A 38 5.68 10.05 -2.60
CA ASN A 38 4.91 11.22 -2.18
C ASN A 38 5.21 12.44 -3.04
N ARG A 39 4.24 12.89 -3.84
CA ARG A 39 4.33 14.19 -4.55
C ARG A 39 3.53 15.31 -3.88
N SER A 40 2.94 15.06 -2.71
CA SER A 40 2.21 16.08 -1.94
C SER A 40 3.13 16.82 -0.97
N ALA A 41 2.69 18.00 -0.52
CA ALA A 41 3.39 18.80 0.48
C ALA A 41 3.27 18.25 1.92
N VAL A 42 2.48 17.20 2.13
CA VAL A 42 2.13 16.67 3.46
C VAL A 42 2.84 15.35 3.70
N ALA A 43 3.50 15.20 4.85
CA ALA A 43 4.12 13.94 5.25
C ALA A 43 3.08 12.84 5.47
N ARG A 44 3.43 11.60 5.17
CA ARG A 44 2.57 10.43 5.36
C ARG A 44 3.37 9.29 5.98
N LEU A 45 2.78 8.62 6.96
CA LEU A 45 3.38 7.51 7.69
C LEU A 45 2.39 6.34 7.74
N PRO A 46 2.53 5.34 6.85
CA PRO A 46 1.76 4.10 6.95
C PRO A 46 2.34 3.19 8.04
N ILE A 47 1.48 2.35 8.63
CA ILE A 47 1.89 1.25 9.50
C ILE A 47 1.65 -0.04 8.72
N GLY A 48 2.71 -0.84 8.53
CA GLY A 48 2.64 -2.16 7.90
C GLY A 48 2.75 -3.26 8.95
N MET A 49 1.89 -4.28 8.85
CA MET A 49 1.94 -5.47 9.70
C MET A 49 1.77 -6.71 8.82
N ASN A 50 2.60 -7.72 9.03
CA ASN A 50 2.45 -9.03 8.41
C ASN A 50 1.79 -9.98 9.40
N ILE A 51 0.76 -10.72 8.96
CA ILE A 51 0.04 -11.68 9.78
C ILE A 51 0.10 -13.05 9.07
N GLY A 52 0.51 -14.09 9.80
CA GLY A 52 0.68 -15.43 9.26
C GLY A 52 0.64 -16.49 10.37
N PRO A 53 0.74 -17.78 10.03
CA PRO A 53 0.81 -18.86 11.01
C PRO A 53 1.97 -18.66 11.99
N ALA A 54 1.76 -19.12 13.23
CA ALA A 54 2.74 -19.06 14.32
C ALA A 54 3.87 -20.08 14.17
#